data_AF-A0A2E3UXJ0-F1
#
_entry.id   AF-A0A2E3UXJ0-F1
#
_cell.length_a   1.000
_cell.length_b   1.000
_cell.length_c   1.000
_cell.angle_alpha   90.00
_cell.angle_beta   90.00
_cell.angle_gamma   90.00
#
_symmetry.space_group_name_H-M   'P 1'
#
loop_
_entity.id
_entity.type
_entity.pdbx_description
1 polymer ?
#
loop_
_entity_poly.entity_id
_entity_poly.type
_entity_poly.pdbx_seq_one_letter_code
_entity_poly.pdbx_strand_id
1 'polypeptide(L)'
;MTLFYRHNSNYITLMGQTYPHRLWIKELGGTFQGARKVWRVPFSEKNLLTVNEYCTKHGGGSLSLESNLEKDCISSSVVKTEDCKDKFLATTLSHYKNPSQEESVKTPDSNRQVTRVSQLLSSIESLLAQTYPSAFWVVGEVQGLGKRSHGIFCQLAEKKDMPGTGSSLTVNCVIWSNDLQTLVDRHGKDLLDQIIADGVQICAFCHVHFYKARASVSLTIKDIDPSYTKGLLALEKEQTLKKIKEEGLE
;
A
#
# COMPACT_ATOMS: atom_id res chain seq x y z
N MET A 1 -20.63 -10.66 18.16
CA MET A 1 -19.39 -11.35 17.74
C MET A 1 -19.50 -11.57 16.25
N THR A 2 -18.69 -10.88 15.44
CA THR A 2 -18.83 -10.90 13.98
C THR A 2 -17.96 -11.98 13.35
N LEU A 3 -18.50 -12.64 12.33
CA LEU A 3 -17.85 -13.68 11.54
C LEU A 3 -17.82 -13.22 10.08
N PHE A 4 -16.64 -13.24 9.47
CA PHE A 4 -16.45 -12.82 8.08
C PHE A 4 -15.91 -13.98 7.26
N TYR A 5 -16.21 -13.97 5.97
CA TYR A 5 -15.69 -14.98 5.05
C TYR A 5 -15.13 -14.38 3.77
N ARG A 6 -14.18 -15.10 3.17
CA ARG A 6 -13.64 -14.85 1.83
C ARG A 6 -13.50 -16.18 1.13
N HIS A 7 -13.97 -16.30 -0.12
CA HIS A 7 -13.88 -17.53 -0.89
C HIS A 7 -12.96 -17.40 -2.10
N ASN A 8 -12.41 -18.54 -2.51
CA ASN A 8 -11.77 -18.78 -3.80
C ASN A 8 -12.44 -20.02 -4.41
N SER A 9 -12.15 -20.35 -5.68
CA SER A 9 -12.71 -21.51 -6.38
C SER A 9 -12.49 -22.88 -5.71
N ASN A 10 -11.56 -22.98 -4.75
CA ASN A 10 -11.20 -24.26 -4.10
C ASN A 10 -11.61 -24.33 -2.62
N TYR A 11 -11.73 -23.20 -1.92
CA TYR A 11 -12.10 -23.17 -0.49
C TYR A 11 -12.66 -21.81 -0.04
N ILE A 12 -13.47 -21.86 1.01
CA ILE A 12 -14.00 -20.73 1.76
C ILE A 12 -13.16 -20.57 3.03
N THR A 13 -12.66 -19.36 3.29
CA THR A 13 -11.86 -19.03 4.48
C THR A 13 -12.70 -18.21 5.45
N LEU A 14 -12.81 -18.66 6.70
CA LEU A 14 -13.54 -17.98 7.76
C LEU A 14 -12.57 -17.24 8.70
N MET A 15 -12.93 -16.01 9.05
CA MET A 15 -12.11 -15.04 9.77
C MET A 15 -12.94 -14.27 10.81
N GLY A 16 -12.28 -13.62 11.77
CA GLY A 16 -12.93 -12.96 12.91
C GLY A 16 -13.08 -13.92 14.10
N GLN A 17 -14.20 -13.83 14.83
CA GLN A 17 -14.45 -14.61 16.05
C GLN A 17 -14.87 -16.06 15.72
N THR A 18 -13.97 -16.86 15.13
CA THR A 18 -14.29 -18.21 14.63
C THR A 18 -14.41 -19.29 15.71
N TYR A 19 -13.80 -19.10 16.89
CA TYR A 19 -13.70 -20.15 17.93
C TYR A 19 -15.05 -20.55 18.57
N PRO A 20 -15.99 -19.63 18.87
CA PRO A 20 -17.35 -20.00 19.31
C PRO A 20 -18.11 -20.86 18.29
N HIS A 21 -17.89 -20.64 16.99
CA HIS A 21 -18.60 -21.31 15.90
C HIS A 21 -17.92 -22.60 15.40
N ARG A 22 -16.83 -23.04 16.06
CA ARG A 22 -15.96 -24.16 15.62
C ARG A 22 -16.66 -25.49 15.35
N LEU A 23 -17.82 -25.76 15.94
CA LEU A 23 -18.56 -27.01 15.74
C LEU A 23 -19.30 -26.99 14.40
N TRP A 24 -20.09 -25.94 14.15
CA TRP A 24 -20.73 -25.67 12.86
C TRP A 24 -19.71 -25.61 11.70
N ILE A 25 -18.53 -25.02 11.93
CA ILE A 25 -17.47 -25.01 10.92
C ILE A 25 -16.96 -26.43 10.60
N LYS A 26 -16.87 -27.33 11.60
CA LYS A 26 -16.49 -28.74 11.38
C LYS A 26 -17.57 -29.54 10.65
N GLU A 27 -18.85 -29.27 10.90
CA GLU A 27 -19.98 -29.91 10.21
C GLU A 27 -19.94 -29.64 8.69
N LEU A 28 -19.51 -28.45 8.29
CA LEU A 28 -19.26 -28.08 6.88
C LEU A 28 -17.98 -28.72 6.27
N GLY A 29 -17.30 -29.62 6.99
CA GLY A 29 -16.01 -30.18 6.58
C GLY A 29 -14.82 -29.23 6.78
N GLY A 30 -14.96 -28.24 7.66
CA GLY A 30 -13.94 -27.22 7.90
C GLY A 30 -12.70 -27.74 8.65
N THR A 31 -11.53 -27.36 8.16
CA THR A 31 -10.22 -27.66 8.78
C THR A 31 -9.61 -26.38 9.36
N PHE A 32 -9.00 -26.48 10.54
CA PHE A 32 -8.31 -25.36 11.17
C PHE A 32 -6.84 -25.30 10.76
N GLN A 33 -6.38 -24.16 10.24
CA GLN A 33 -4.99 -23.94 9.87
C GLN A 33 -4.24 -23.17 10.94
N GLY A 34 -3.62 -23.91 11.88
CA GLY A 34 -2.90 -23.34 13.02
C GLY A 34 -1.86 -22.27 12.64
N ALA A 35 -1.11 -22.49 11.56
CA ALA A 35 -0.09 -21.54 11.07
C ALA A 35 -0.62 -20.16 10.66
N ARG A 36 -1.92 -20.04 10.32
CA ARG A 36 -2.57 -18.77 9.95
C ARG A 36 -3.72 -18.38 10.88
N LYS A 37 -4.03 -19.20 11.89
CA LYS A 37 -5.17 -19.05 12.81
C LYS A 37 -6.53 -18.84 12.11
N VAL A 38 -6.72 -19.44 10.94
CA VAL A 38 -7.98 -19.37 10.15
C VAL A 38 -8.59 -20.76 9.94
N TRP A 39 -9.90 -20.79 9.68
CA TRP A 39 -10.59 -22.00 9.24
C TRP A 39 -10.78 -22.00 7.72
N ARG A 40 -10.66 -23.19 7.10
CA ARG A 40 -10.99 -23.40 5.69
C ARG A 40 -12.03 -24.49 5.52
N VAL A 41 -13.10 -24.16 4.82
CA VAL A 41 -14.20 -25.05 4.42
C VAL A 41 -14.04 -25.34 2.91
N PRO A 42 -14.25 -26.56 2.41
CA PRO A 42 -14.19 -26.85 0.98
C PRO A 42 -15.22 -26.02 0.20
N PHE A 43 -14.84 -25.53 -0.99
CA PHE A 43 -15.75 -24.73 -1.82
C PHE A 43 -16.84 -25.63 -2.43
N SER A 44 -18.09 -25.22 -2.21
CA SER A 44 -19.29 -25.79 -2.80
C SER A 44 -20.35 -24.69 -2.74
N GLU A 45 -21.22 -24.59 -3.76
CA GLU A 45 -22.26 -23.55 -3.81
C GLU A 45 -23.19 -23.64 -2.60
N LYS A 46 -23.52 -24.86 -2.15
CA LYS A 46 -24.28 -25.12 -0.91
C LYS A 46 -23.56 -24.53 0.31
N ASN A 47 -22.27 -24.84 0.47
CA ASN A 47 -21.46 -24.32 1.58
C ASN A 47 -21.36 -22.79 1.55
N LEU A 48 -21.26 -22.18 0.36
CA LEU A 48 -21.17 -20.73 0.20
C LEU A 48 -22.46 -20.03 0.65
N LEU A 49 -23.62 -20.55 0.26
CA LEU A 49 -24.92 -20.04 0.68
C LEU A 49 -25.11 -20.16 2.20
N THR A 50 -24.86 -21.35 2.77
CA THR A 50 -24.96 -21.59 4.23
C THR A 50 -23.99 -20.70 5.02
N VAL A 51 -22.77 -20.48 4.53
CA VAL A 51 -21.81 -19.57 5.17
C VAL A 51 -22.28 -18.11 5.11
N ASN A 52 -22.83 -17.67 3.98
CA ASN A 52 -23.30 -16.29 3.81
C ASN A 52 -24.47 -15.97 4.77
N GLU A 53 -25.49 -16.85 4.78
CA GLU A 53 -26.64 -16.73 5.69
C GLU A 53 -26.20 -16.69 7.15
N TYR A 54 -25.29 -17.60 7.55
CA TYR A 54 -24.79 -17.66 8.91
C TYR A 54 -23.97 -16.42 9.32
N CYS A 55 -23.10 -15.92 8.44
CA CYS A 55 -22.33 -14.70 8.70
C CYS A 55 -23.26 -13.47 8.84
N THR A 56 -24.25 -13.35 7.94
CA THR A 56 -25.25 -12.27 7.96
C THR A 56 -26.06 -12.30 9.26
N LYS A 57 -26.52 -13.48 9.70
CA LYS A 57 -27.23 -13.68 10.98
C LYS A 57 -26.42 -13.26 12.21
N HIS A 58 -25.10 -13.38 12.16
CA HIS A 58 -24.19 -12.98 13.23
C HIS A 58 -23.56 -11.58 13.04
N GLY A 59 -24.11 -10.76 12.14
CA GLY A 59 -23.71 -9.36 11.93
C GLY A 59 -22.36 -9.18 11.22
N GLY A 60 -21.89 -10.19 10.51
CA GLY A 60 -20.77 -10.09 9.57
C GLY A 60 -21.23 -10.32 8.14
N GLY A 61 -20.31 -10.70 7.24
CA GLY A 61 -20.64 -10.86 5.83
C GLY A 61 -19.44 -11.27 4.96
N SER A 62 -19.65 -11.20 3.64
CA SER A 62 -18.61 -11.42 2.64
C SER A 62 -17.61 -10.26 2.64
N LEU A 63 -16.32 -10.58 2.77
CA LEU A 63 -15.24 -9.66 2.42
C LEU A 63 -15.03 -9.78 0.91
N SER A 64 -15.66 -8.88 0.14
CA SER A 64 -15.70 -8.93 -1.32
C SER A 64 -14.31 -8.99 -1.95
N LEU A 65 -14.13 -9.95 -2.85
CA LEU A 65 -13.48 -9.62 -4.12
C LEU A 65 -14.59 -9.09 -5.01
N GLU A 66 -14.53 -7.81 -5.36
CA GLU A 66 -15.53 -7.23 -6.27
C GLU A 66 -15.29 -7.74 -7.70
N SER A 67 -16.35 -8.29 -8.28
CA SER A 67 -16.50 -8.46 -9.73
C SER A 67 -17.78 -7.73 -10.15
N ASN A 68 -17.63 -6.80 -11.09
CA ASN A 68 -18.60 -5.75 -11.40
C ASN A 68 -20.02 -6.22 -11.76
N LEU A 69 -21.01 -5.38 -11.42
CA LEU A 69 -22.30 -5.27 -12.10
C LEU A 69 -22.68 -3.77 -12.25
N GLU A 70 -22.50 -3.28 -13.47
CA GLU A 70 -23.18 -2.17 -14.18
C GLU A 70 -23.99 -1.10 -13.41
N LYS A 71 -23.70 0.18 -13.72
CA LYS A 71 -24.65 1.04 -14.47
C LYS A 71 -24.05 2.37 -14.97
N ASP A 72 -24.58 2.82 -16.11
CA ASP A 72 -24.07 3.93 -16.92
C ASP A 72 -24.48 5.35 -16.47
N CYS A 73 -23.83 6.31 -17.13
CA CYS A 73 -23.82 7.77 -16.98
C CYS A 73 -25.17 8.52 -17.07
N ILE A 74 -25.13 9.80 -16.62
CA ILE A 74 -25.76 11.04 -17.16
C ILE A 74 -25.52 12.14 -16.09
N SER A 75 -25.11 13.40 -16.32
CA SER A 75 -24.57 14.13 -17.49
C SER A 75 -23.94 15.46 -17.01
N SER A 76 -23.00 16.04 -17.79
CA SER A 76 -22.66 17.50 -17.93
C SER A 76 -23.13 18.52 -16.86
N SER A 77 -22.29 19.46 -16.39
CA SER A 77 -21.76 20.55 -17.26
C SER A 77 -20.60 21.37 -16.65
N VAL A 78 -19.60 21.68 -17.49
CA VAL A 78 -18.88 22.96 -17.67
C VAL A 78 -18.75 23.93 -16.48
N VAL A 79 -17.51 24.21 -16.04
CA VAL A 79 -16.86 25.55 -16.00
C VAL A 79 -15.32 25.35 -16.06
N LYS A 80 -14.59 26.27 -16.71
CA LYS A 80 -13.11 26.35 -16.80
C LYS A 80 -12.59 27.08 -15.54
N THR A 81 -11.42 26.84 -14.96
CA THR A 81 -10.08 26.61 -15.53
C THR A 81 -9.19 25.79 -14.53
N GLU A 82 -7.85 25.61 -14.58
CA GLU A 82 -6.72 26.12 -15.40
C GLU A 82 -5.54 25.09 -15.38
N ASP A 83 -4.53 25.34 -16.22
CA ASP A 83 -3.11 24.92 -16.18
C ASP A 83 -2.62 23.54 -15.68
N CYS A 84 -2.26 22.73 -16.69
CA CYS A 84 -0.97 22.01 -16.78
C CYS A 84 -0.65 20.89 -15.75
N LYS A 85 -1.59 19.97 -15.51
CA LYS A 85 -1.28 18.60 -15.00
C LYS A 85 -1.70 17.43 -15.91
N ASP A 86 -2.64 17.63 -16.83
CA ASP A 86 -3.35 16.50 -17.46
C ASP A 86 -2.71 15.87 -18.72
N LYS A 87 -1.55 16.35 -19.19
CA LYS A 87 -0.85 15.72 -20.33
C LYS A 87 -0.10 14.42 -19.98
N PHE A 88 0.01 14.05 -18.70
CA PHE A 88 0.79 12.87 -18.29
C PHE A 88 -0.05 11.58 -18.15
N LEU A 89 -1.36 11.70 -17.91
CA LEU A 89 -2.23 10.54 -17.62
C LEU A 89 -3.02 10.03 -18.84
N ALA A 90 -3.27 10.86 -19.85
CA ALA A 90 -4.16 10.53 -20.97
C ALA A 90 -3.52 9.69 -22.10
N THR A 91 -2.18 9.66 -22.23
CA THR A 91 -1.51 9.02 -23.38
C THR A 91 -1.24 7.52 -23.17
N THR A 92 -1.14 7.07 -21.93
CA THR A 92 -0.54 5.77 -21.56
C THR A 92 -1.40 4.55 -21.92
N LEU A 93 -2.70 4.72 -22.18
CA LEU A 93 -3.63 3.60 -22.47
C LEU A 93 -3.69 3.16 -23.94
N SER A 94 -3.01 3.84 -24.88
CA SER A 94 -3.17 3.61 -26.32
C SER A 94 -2.03 2.85 -27.03
N HIS A 95 -0.91 2.59 -26.35
CA HIS A 95 0.35 2.20 -27.03
C HIS A 95 1.03 0.92 -26.53
N TYR A 96 0.39 0.12 -25.67
CA TYR A 96 1.00 -1.11 -25.16
C TYR A 96 0.96 -2.25 -26.19
N LYS A 97 1.86 -2.20 -27.18
CA LYS A 97 2.07 -3.24 -28.19
C LYS A 97 3.25 -4.11 -27.78
N ASN A 98 2.98 -5.31 -27.26
CA ASN A 98 4.00 -6.29 -26.84
C ASN A 98 5.05 -6.54 -27.94
N PRO A 99 6.34 -6.33 -27.67
CA PRO A 99 7.42 -6.91 -28.45
C PRO A 99 7.73 -8.33 -27.97
N SER A 100 7.93 -9.24 -28.92
CA SER A 100 8.55 -10.56 -28.76
C SER A 100 7.76 -11.67 -28.05
N GLN A 101 7.35 -12.65 -28.86
CA GLN A 101 6.98 -14.03 -28.47
C GLN A 101 8.28 -14.76 -28.03
N GLU A 102 8.34 -15.93 -27.37
CA GLU A 102 7.55 -17.18 -27.38
C GLU A 102 7.48 -17.71 -25.91
N GLU A 103 6.67 -18.70 -25.47
CA GLU A 103 6.10 -19.90 -26.09
C GLU A 103 4.60 -20.06 -25.77
N SER A 104 3.83 -20.63 -26.70
CA SER A 104 2.38 -20.86 -26.55
C SER A 104 2.07 -22.26 -26.00
N VAL A 105 1.67 -22.35 -24.73
CA VAL A 105 0.95 -23.52 -24.20
C VAL A 105 -0.52 -23.38 -24.57
N LYS A 106 -1.00 -24.19 -25.52
CA LYS A 106 -2.38 -24.17 -26.01
C LYS A 106 -3.26 -25.16 -25.24
N THR A 107 -4.32 -24.65 -24.61
CA THR A 107 -5.52 -25.42 -24.25
C THR A 107 -6.77 -24.59 -24.56
N PRO A 108 -7.94 -25.22 -24.80
CA PRO A 108 -9.03 -24.58 -25.52
C PRO A 108 -9.98 -23.81 -24.60
N ASP A 109 -9.80 -22.49 -24.54
CA ASP A 109 -10.87 -21.53 -24.23
C ASP A 109 -10.46 -20.16 -24.78
N SER A 110 -11.18 -19.65 -25.79
CA SER A 110 -10.66 -18.66 -26.75
C SER A 110 -10.53 -17.22 -26.24
N ASN A 111 -10.56 -17.00 -24.92
CA ASN A 111 -10.26 -15.69 -24.29
C ASN A 111 -9.50 -15.79 -22.96
N ARG A 112 -8.96 -16.96 -22.56
CA ARG A 112 -8.27 -17.11 -21.28
C ARG A 112 -6.77 -16.84 -21.39
N GLN A 113 -6.34 -15.60 -21.10
CA GLN A 113 -4.91 -15.29 -20.96
C GLN A 113 -4.35 -15.91 -19.66
N VAL A 114 -3.41 -16.85 -19.79
CA VAL A 114 -2.74 -17.51 -18.66
C VAL A 114 -1.29 -17.01 -18.57
N THR A 115 -0.99 -16.20 -17.57
CA THR A 115 0.32 -15.57 -17.38
C THR A 115 1.04 -16.18 -16.16
N ARG A 116 2.33 -16.49 -16.30
CA ARG A 116 3.16 -16.98 -15.17
C ARG A 116 3.42 -15.85 -14.17
N VAL A 117 3.53 -16.16 -12.87
CA VAL A 117 3.78 -15.14 -11.82
C VAL A 117 5.09 -14.36 -12.08
N SER A 118 6.13 -15.02 -12.57
CA SER A 118 7.40 -14.37 -12.97
C SER A 118 7.24 -13.34 -14.11
N GLN A 119 6.35 -13.63 -15.06
CA GLN A 119 6.03 -12.77 -16.20
C GLN A 119 5.18 -11.57 -15.75
N LEU A 120 4.20 -11.80 -14.87
CA LEU A 120 3.41 -10.73 -14.24
C LEU A 120 4.31 -9.76 -13.46
N LEU A 121 5.18 -10.26 -12.58
CA LEU A 121 6.07 -9.42 -11.78
C LEU A 121 7.12 -8.68 -12.62
N SER A 122 7.55 -9.25 -13.75
CA SER A 122 8.43 -8.55 -14.70
C SER A 122 7.69 -7.49 -15.51
N SER A 123 6.42 -7.73 -15.88
CA SER A 123 5.57 -6.71 -16.51
C SER A 123 5.31 -5.53 -15.56
N ILE A 124 5.05 -5.80 -14.28
CA ILE A 124 4.89 -4.76 -13.24
C ILE A 124 6.17 -3.93 -13.06
N GLU A 125 7.35 -4.58 -12.96
CA GLU A 125 8.63 -3.86 -12.88
C GLU A 125 8.84 -2.96 -14.10
N SER A 126 8.65 -3.49 -15.32
CA SER A 126 8.78 -2.74 -16.57
C SER A 126 7.81 -1.56 -16.63
N LEU A 127 6.58 -1.71 -16.12
CA LEU A 127 5.59 -0.63 -16.07
C LEU A 127 6.01 0.46 -15.08
N LEU A 128 6.48 0.08 -13.88
CA LEU A 128 6.98 1.04 -12.89
C LEU A 128 8.18 1.82 -13.42
N ALA A 129 9.15 1.15 -14.06
CA ALA A 129 10.34 1.78 -14.64
C ALA A 129 10.00 2.77 -15.78
N GLN A 130 8.98 2.47 -16.59
CA GLN A 130 8.48 3.38 -17.63
C GLN A 130 7.66 4.55 -17.06
N THR A 131 6.90 4.33 -15.99
CA THR A 131 6.02 5.35 -15.40
C THR A 131 6.78 6.33 -14.51
N TYR A 132 7.81 5.85 -13.80
CA TYR A 132 8.66 6.63 -12.89
C TYR A 132 10.15 6.49 -13.29
N PRO A 133 10.55 7.02 -14.46
CA PRO A 133 11.93 6.89 -14.97
C PRO A 133 12.94 7.79 -14.22
N SER A 134 12.46 8.70 -13.38
CA SER A 134 13.26 9.63 -12.59
C SER A 134 12.78 9.68 -11.15
N ALA A 135 13.66 10.09 -10.24
CA ALA A 135 13.31 10.34 -8.85
C ALA A 135 12.35 11.55 -8.72
N PHE A 136 11.54 11.56 -7.67
CA PHE A 136 10.53 12.58 -7.39
C PHE A 136 10.41 12.86 -5.88
N TRP A 137 9.85 14.02 -5.54
CA TRP A 137 9.66 14.41 -4.14
C TRP A 137 8.46 13.72 -3.51
N VAL A 138 8.66 13.18 -2.31
CA VAL A 138 7.67 12.48 -1.49
C VAL A 138 7.68 13.09 -0.08
N VAL A 139 6.50 13.39 0.46
CA VAL A 139 6.34 13.82 1.84
C VAL A 139 5.91 12.63 2.70
N GLY A 140 6.48 12.48 3.89
CA GLY A 140 6.07 11.45 4.84
C GLY A 140 6.79 11.56 6.17
N GLU A 141 6.23 10.93 7.20
CA GLU A 141 6.80 10.81 8.54
C GLU A 141 7.76 9.63 8.62
N VAL A 142 8.96 9.86 9.13
CA VAL A 142 9.97 8.81 9.30
C VAL A 142 9.57 7.91 10.47
N GLN A 143 9.56 6.60 10.24
CA GLN A 143 9.29 5.58 11.27
C GLN A 143 10.25 4.39 11.16
N GLY A 144 10.54 3.74 12.29
CA GLY A 144 11.31 2.50 12.35
C GLY A 144 12.77 2.67 11.91
N LEU A 145 13.40 3.78 12.24
CA LEU A 145 14.74 4.12 11.80
C LEU A 145 15.82 3.17 12.33
N GLY A 146 16.49 2.47 11.41
CA GLY A 146 17.62 1.58 11.68
C GLY A 146 18.89 2.02 10.95
N LYS A 147 19.83 2.66 11.68
CA LYS A 147 21.18 2.95 11.16
C LYS A 147 22.01 1.65 11.09
N ARG A 148 22.67 1.38 9.96
CA ARG A 148 23.56 0.24 9.73
C ARG A 148 24.81 0.72 8.95
N SER A 149 25.88 -0.08 8.92
CA SER A 149 27.14 0.29 8.23
C SER A 149 26.98 0.61 6.74
N HIS A 150 26.10 -0.12 6.04
CA HIS A 150 25.80 0.04 4.61
C HIS A 150 24.68 1.05 4.29
N GLY A 151 24.06 1.68 5.30
CA GLY A 151 23.00 2.66 5.08
C GLY A 151 21.97 2.74 6.21
N ILE A 152 21.03 3.66 6.07
CA ILE A 152 19.89 3.84 6.97
C ILE A 152 18.66 3.21 6.31
N PHE A 153 17.94 2.40 7.08
CA PHE A 153 16.66 1.80 6.69
C PHE A 153 15.58 2.45 7.52
N CYS A 154 14.49 2.89 6.90
CA CYS A 154 13.35 3.47 7.59
C CYS A 154 12.07 3.16 6.82
N GLN A 155 10.94 3.62 7.33
CA GLN A 155 9.67 3.65 6.62
C GLN A 155 9.21 5.10 6.55
N LEU A 156 8.61 5.49 5.43
CA LEU A 156 7.83 6.72 5.35
C LEU A 156 6.37 6.35 5.58
N ALA A 157 5.75 7.04 6.54
CA ALA A 157 4.39 6.85 6.99
C ALA A 157 3.55 8.08 6.67
N GLU A 158 2.32 7.87 6.21
CA GLU A 158 1.32 8.92 6.04
C GLU A 158 0.20 8.69 7.06
N LYS A 159 -0.01 9.68 7.94
CA LYS A 159 -1.15 9.69 8.87
C LYS A 159 -2.39 10.02 8.07
N LYS A 160 -3.39 9.14 8.12
CA LYS A 160 -4.70 9.40 7.49
C LYS A 160 -5.54 10.23 8.47
N ASP A 161 -5.86 11.47 8.09
CA ASP A 161 -6.59 12.43 8.95
C ASP A 161 -8.00 12.00 9.38
N MET A 162 -8.52 10.88 8.85
CA MET A 162 -9.86 10.41 9.15
C MET A 162 -9.88 9.55 10.43
N PRO A 163 -10.43 10.06 11.57
CA PRO A 163 -10.51 9.30 12.81
C PRO A 163 -11.32 8.02 12.61
N GLY A 164 -10.75 6.87 13.01
CA GLY A 164 -11.38 5.56 12.93
C GLY A 164 -10.88 4.63 11.81
N THR A 165 -10.17 5.13 10.79
CA THR A 165 -9.52 4.26 9.80
C THR A 165 -8.07 3.97 10.22
N GLY A 166 -7.92 3.06 11.18
CA GLY A 166 -6.66 2.78 11.91
C GLY A 166 -5.57 2.03 11.13
N SER A 167 -5.17 2.51 9.95
CA SER A 167 -3.94 2.07 9.28
C SER A 167 -3.27 3.25 8.59
N SER A 168 -2.11 3.65 9.10
CA SER A 168 -1.20 4.56 8.39
C SER A 168 -0.67 3.86 7.14
N LEU A 169 -0.61 4.57 6.02
CA LEU A 169 0.01 4.06 4.80
C LEU A 169 1.52 4.13 4.99
N THR A 170 2.23 3.01 4.83
CA THR A 170 3.67 2.91 5.07
C THR A 170 4.41 2.33 3.87
N VAL A 171 5.59 2.86 3.57
CA VAL A 171 6.48 2.39 2.50
C VAL A 171 7.93 2.28 2.98
N ASN A 172 8.60 1.17 2.64
CA ASN A 172 9.98 0.93 3.04
C ASN A 172 10.94 1.83 2.27
N CYS A 173 11.85 2.49 2.97
CA CYS A 173 12.79 3.47 2.43
C CYS A 173 14.23 3.13 2.84
N VAL A 174 15.18 3.41 1.96
CA VAL A 174 16.62 3.19 2.19
C VAL A 174 17.41 4.42 1.77
N ILE A 175 18.34 4.85 2.63
CA ILE A 175 19.41 5.80 2.30
C ILE A 175 20.71 5.00 2.32
N TRP A 176 21.36 4.80 1.16
CA TRP A 176 22.65 4.10 1.10
C TRP A 176 23.79 4.97 1.63
N SER A 177 24.86 4.38 2.15
CA SER A 177 25.98 5.14 2.73
C SER A 177 26.58 6.19 1.78
N ASN A 178 26.62 5.94 0.47
CA ASN A 178 27.11 6.91 -0.52
C ASN A 178 26.17 8.11 -0.69
N ASP A 179 24.85 7.86 -0.70
CA ASP A 179 23.84 8.91 -0.76
C ASP A 179 23.83 9.70 0.56
N LEU A 180 24.00 9.02 1.70
CA LEU A 180 24.11 9.64 3.03
C LEU A 180 25.34 10.54 3.14
N GLN A 181 26.50 10.14 2.63
CA GLN A 181 27.69 11.00 2.62
C GLN A 181 27.43 12.26 1.79
N THR A 182 26.85 12.10 0.60
CA THR A 182 26.50 13.22 -0.30
C THR A 182 25.50 14.18 0.35
N LEU A 183 24.53 13.65 1.11
CA LEU A 183 23.61 14.43 1.94
C LEU A 183 24.35 15.22 3.03
N VAL A 184 25.22 14.55 3.79
CA VAL A 184 26.01 15.16 4.88
C VAL A 184 26.89 16.29 4.37
N ASP A 185 27.55 16.10 3.23
CA ASP A 185 28.40 17.11 2.60
C ASP A 185 27.60 18.33 2.10
N ARG A 186 26.32 18.14 1.72
CA ARG A 186 25.42 19.18 1.21
C ARG A 186 24.75 20.00 2.32
N HIS A 187 24.19 19.33 3.32
CA HIS A 187 23.29 19.95 4.31
C HIS A 187 23.90 20.06 5.72
N GLY A 188 25.03 19.42 5.96
CA GLY A 188 25.69 19.34 7.27
C GLY A 188 25.13 18.20 8.14
N LYS A 189 26.03 17.49 8.81
CA LYS A 189 25.71 16.31 9.62
C LYS A 189 24.68 16.58 10.72
N ASP A 190 24.90 17.63 11.53
CA ASP A 190 24.09 17.91 12.72
C ASP A 190 22.64 18.24 12.36
N LEU A 191 22.41 18.80 11.17
CA LEU A 191 21.08 19.09 10.66
C LEU A 191 20.39 17.81 10.16
N LEU A 192 21.12 16.94 9.46
CA LEU A 192 20.60 15.65 9.00
C LEU A 192 20.29 14.68 10.14
N ASP A 193 21.10 14.65 11.20
CA ASP A 193 20.81 13.82 12.38
C ASP A 193 19.57 14.31 13.17
N GLN A 194 19.15 15.58 13.01
CA GLN A 194 17.88 16.11 13.55
C GLN A 194 16.67 15.81 12.65
N ILE A 195 16.87 15.81 11.33
CA ILE A 195 15.79 15.61 10.34
C ILE A 195 15.48 14.13 10.14
N ILE A 196 16.52 13.29 10.08
CA ILE A 196 16.39 11.84 9.94
C ILE A 196 16.25 11.23 11.34
N ALA A 197 15.10 11.48 11.97
CA ALA A 197 14.71 10.96 13.28
C ALA A 197 13.26 10.44 13.24
N ASP A 198 12.94 9.42 14.04
CA ASP A 198 11.59 8.86 14.11
C ASP A 198 10.56 9.91 14.58
N GLY A 199 9.40 9.95 13.93
CA GLY A 199 8.32 10.91 14.18
C GLY A 199 8.48 12.25 13.45
N VAL A 200 9.58 12.48 12.73
CA VAL A 200 9.79 13.72 11.95
C VAL A 200 9.22 13.56 10.54
N GLN A 201 8.40 14.53 10.11
CA GLN A 201 7.90 14.59 8.74
C GLN A 201 8.89 15.32 7.82
N ILE A 202 9.28 14.63 6.75
CA ILE A 202 10.31 15.09 5.79
C ILE A 202 9.76 15.16 4.37
N CYS A 203 10.39 16.00 3.54
CA CYS A 203 10.24 15.97 2.09
C CYS A 203 11.52 15.37 1.49
N ALA A 204 11.40 14.20 0.86
CA ALA A 204 12.53 13.41 0.37
C ALA A 204 12.45 13.17 -1.14
N PHE A 205 13.57 13.32 -1.84
CA PHE A 205 13.69 13.03 -3.26
C PHE A 205 14.02 11.54 -3.45
N CYS A 206 13.07 10.78 -3.98
CA CYS A 206 13.04 9.33 -3.92
C CYS A 206 12.99 8.70 -5.32
N HIS A 207 13.76 7.63 -5.52
CA HIS A 207 13.62 6.72 -6.65
C HIS A 207 12.82 5.48 -6.24
N VAL A 208 11.82 5.07 -7.03
CA VAL A 208 11.01 3.87 -6.77
C VAL A 208 11.77 2.62 -7.24
N HIS A 209 11.80 1.58 -6.42
CA HIS A 209 12.39 0.29 -6.77
C HIS A 209 11.44 -0.87 -6.45
N PHE A 210 11.37 -1.86 -7.33
CA PHE A 210 10.49 -3.03 -7.16
C PHE A 210 11.30 -4.31 -7.02
N TYR A 211 11.11 -5.03 -5.92
CA TYR A 211 11.82 -6.27 -5.64
C TYR A 211 10.97 -7.49 -6.01
N LYS A 212 11.16 -8.03 -7.22
CA LYS A 212 10.44 -9.21 -7.74
C LYS A 212 10.35 -10.36 -6.75
N ALA A 213 11.46 -10.71 -6.09
CA ALA A 213 11.56 -11.87 -5.20
C ALA A 213 10.59 -11.83 -4.00
N ARG A 214 10.11 -10.65 -3.60
CA ARG A 214 9.15 -10.45 -2.51
C ARG A 214 7.87 -9.71 -2.93
N ALA A 215 7.73 -9.42 -4.23
CA ALA A 215 6.67 -8.56 -4.79
C ALA A 215 6.46 -7.26 -3.99
N SER A 216 7.56 -6.59 -3.61
CA SER A 216 7.55 -5.46 -2.67
C SER A 216 8.14 -4.19 -3.30
N VAL A 217 7.48 -3.06 -3.07
CA VAL A 217 7.97 -1.73 -3.46
C VAL A 217 8.81 -1.15 -2.32
N SER A 218 9.90 -0.47 -2.68
CA SER A 218 10.75 0.29 -1.77
C SER A 218 11.21 1.58 -2.43
N LEU A 219 11.42 2.63 -1.64
CA LEU A 219 12.02 3.89 -2.11
C LEU A 219 13.51 3.92 -1.76
N THR A 220 14.33 4.44 -2.68
CA THR A 220 15.71 4.86 -2.38
C THR A 220 15.75 6.38 -2.32
N ILE A 221 16.05 6.92 -1.15
CA ILE A 221 16.15 8.37 -0.90
C ILE A 221 17.51 8.85 -1.45
N LYS A 222 17.49 9.92 -2.25
CA LYS A 222 18.65 10.54 -2.90
C LYS A 222 18.94 11.96 -2.41
N ASP A 223 17.92 12.71 -2.04
CA ASP A 223 18.07 14.02 -1.38
C ASP A 223 16.92 14.22 -0.38
N ILE A 224 17.05 15.21 0.51
CA ILE A 224 16.04 15.63 1.48
C ILE A 224 16.03 17.16 1.48
N ASP A 225 14.85 17.79 1.52
CA ASP A 225 14.75 19.24 1.72
C ASP A 225 14.73 19.59 3.22
N PRO A 226 15.78 20.21 3.78
CA PRO A 226 15.78 20.62 5.18
C PRO A 226 14.87 21.81 5.46
N SER A 227 14.55 22.62 4.45
CA SER A 227 13.78 23.85 4.58
C SER A 227 12.34 23.54 4.92
N TYR A 228 11.74 22.58 4.19
CA TYR A 228 10.43 22.01 4.49
C TYR A 228 10.33 21.52 5.95
N THR A 229 11.26 20.65 6.36
CA THR A 229 11.24 20.05 7.70
C THR A 229 11.45 21.09 8.81
N LYS A 230 12.37 22.04 8.63
CA LYS A 230 12.59 23.16 9.58
C LYS A 230 11.35 24.02 9.73
N GLY A 231 10.65 24.32 8.63
CA GLY A 231 9.41 25.10 8.66
C GLY A 231 8.33 24.41 9.48
N LEU A 232 8.14 23.10 9.28
CA LEU A 232 7.16 22.31 10.03
C LEU A 232 7.50 22.24 11.53
N LEU A 233 8.76 21.94 11.88
CA LEU A 233 9.23 21.90 13.28
C LEU A 233 9.11 23.27 13.97
N ALA A 234 9.26 24.38 13.25
CA ALA A 234 9.05 25.72 13.80
C ALA A 234 7.57 25.98 14.11
N LEU A 235 6.66 25.58 13.21
CA LEU A 235 5.22 25.68 13.41
C LEU A 235 4.75 24.82 14.60
N GLU A 236 5.22 23.58 14.73
CA GLU A 236 4.90 22.71 15.87
C GLU A 236 5.36 23.30 17.22
N LYS A 237 6.55 23.92 17.25
CA LYS A 237 7.05 24.64 18.43
C LYS A 237 6.16 25.84 18.77
N GLU A 238 5.79 26.66 17.79
CA GLU A 238 4.93 27.83 18.01
C GLU A 238 3.53 27.40 18.51
N GLN A 239 2.95 26.35 17.93
CA GLN A 239 1.67 25.79 18.38
C GLN A 239 1.76 25.24 19.81
N THR A 240 2.85 24.57 20.16
CA THR A 240 3.08 24.05 21.52
C THR A 240 3.18 25.19 22.52
N LEU A 241 3.93 26.25 22.20
CA LEU A 241 4.06 27.44 23.05
C LEU A 241 2.74 28.20 23.22
N LYS A 242 1.88 28.25 22.18
CA LYS A 242 0.54 28.84 22.28
C LYS A 242 -0.35 28.06 23.26
N LYS A 243 -0.40 26.73 23.15
CA LYS A 243 -1.17 25.86 24.06
C LYS A 243 -0.76 26.02 25.51
N ILE A 244 0.55 26.00 25.80
CA ILE A 244 1.07 26.16 27.17
C ILE A 244 0.63 27.52 27.78
N LYS A 245 0.67 28.59 26.99
CA LYS A 245 0.19 29.93 27.40
C LYS A 245 -1.33 29.99 27.60
N GLU A 246 -2.10 29.32 26.74
CA GLU A 246 -3.55 29.20 26.88
C GLU A 246 -3.96 28.40 28.13
N GLU A 247 -3.14 27.42 28.54
CA GLU A 247 -3.32 26.61 29.75
C GLU A 247 -2.86 27.32 31.05
N GLY A 248 -2.24 28.50 30.95
CA GLY A 248 -1.83 29.32 32.11
C GLY A 248 -0.64 28.77 32.90
N LEU A 249 0.18 27.92 32.27
CA LEU A 249 1.37 27.30 32.86
C LEU A 249 2.64 28.05 32.39
N GLU A 250 3.07 29.07 33.15
CA GLU A 250 4.35 29.78 32.95
C GLU A 250 5.40 29.43 34.02
#